data_AF-A0A4C1YTC8-F1
#
_entry.id   AF-A0A4C1YTC8-F1
#
_cell.length_a   1.000
_cell.length_b   1.000
_cell.length_c   1.000
_cell.angle_alpha   90.00
_cell.angle_beta   90.00
_cell.angle_gamma   90.00
#
_symmetry.space_group_name_H-M   'P 1'
#
loop_
_entity.id
_entity.type
_entity.pdbx_description
1 polymer ?
#
loop_
_entity_poly.entity_id
_entity_poly.type
_entity_poly.pdbx_seq_one_letter_code
_entity_poly.pdbx_strand_id
1 'polypeptide(L)'
;MLGYKMSLAVCRDRLTGSDAAEQLCDASSRPQASVVRCNTHPCPFKWYVGEWSACSATCGGGVRSRRVVCARSANDTTDTYEPGKSSEPGCVSPPPRNAQPCAQHECAHWIAGPWSGYPQSSSFKQLGSLKRRKRERPESPLYQTWSLVSAKFRTRLESCIALRALTDSKLRP
;
A
#
# COMPACT_ATOMS: atom_id res chain seq x y z
N MET A 1 27.51 -6.59 -5.86
CA MET A 1 28.48 -7.67 -5.58
C MET A 1 29.83 -7.23 -6.08
N LEU A 2 30.87 -7.40 -5.27
CA LEU A 2 32.24 -7.13 -5.70
C LEU A 2 32.61 -8.12 -6.80
N GLY A 3 33.24 -7.61 -7.87
CA GLY A 3 33.77 -8.43 -8.95
C GLY A 3 35.29 -8.31 -9.03
N TYR A 4 35.89 -9.22 -9.79
CA TYR A 4 37.30 -9.18 -10.14
C TYR A 4 37.43 -9.34 -11.65
N LYS A 5 38.36 -8.60 -12.25
CA LYS A 5 38.77 -8.80 -13.64
C LYS A 5 40.26 -9.11 -13.69
N MET A 6 40.65 -10.03 -14.56
CA MET A 6 42.03 -10.43 -14.78
C MET A 6 42.50 -9.92 -16.14
N SER A 7 43.72 -9.40 -16.23
CA SER A 7 44.34 -9.11 -17.51
C SER A 7 44.91 -10.39 -18.11
N LEU A 8 44.59 -10.65 -19.38
CA LEU A 8 45.22 -11.70 -20.18
C LEU A 8 46.18 -11.02 -21.16
N ALA A 9 47.45 -11.45 -21.14
CA ALA A 9 48.42 -11.03 -22.14
C ALA A 9 48.17 -11.80 -23.45
N VAL A 10 48.04 -11.06 -24.56
CA VAL A 10 47.86 -11.63 -25.90
C VAL A 10 48.95 -11.06 -26.81
N CYS A 11 49.68 -11.95 -27.47
CA CYS A 11 50.64 -11.56 -28.50
C CYS A 11 49.88 -11.11 -29.75
N ARG A 12 50.21 -9.94 -30.28
CA ARG A 12 49.51 -9.35 -31.42
C ARG A 12 50.49 -8.67 -32.36
N ASP A 13 50.29 -8.86 -33.65
CA ASP A 13 51.11 -8.25 -34.70
C ASP A 13 50.91 -6.73 -34.77
N ARG A 14 52.01 -5.98 -34.90
CA ARG A 14 51.98 -4.51 -34.82
C ARG A 14 51.38 -3.84 -36.06
N LEU A 15 51.47 -4.48 -37.22
CA LEU A 15 51.01 -3.91 -38.49
C LEU A 15 49.56 -4.26 -38.78
N THR A 16 49.16 -5.48 -38.45
CA THR A 16 47.82 -6.03 -38.74
C THR A 16 46.89 -5.99 -37.53
N GLY A 17 47.42 -5.91 -36.31
CA GLY A 17 46.60 -5.96 -35.09
C GLY A 17 45.96 -7.32 -34.83
N SER A 18 46.38 -8.36 -35.53
CA SER A 18 45.86 -9.72 -35.39
C SER A 18 46.61 -10.52 -34.32
N ASP A 19 45.90 -11.41 -33.63
CA ASP A 19 46.49 -12.24 -32.59
C ASP A 19 47.52 -13.19 -33.23
N ALA A 20 48.74 -13.13 -32.73
CA ALA A 20 49.90 -13.86 -33.25
C ALA A 20 50.27 -15.01 -32.31
N ALA A 21 51.07 -15.95 -32.81
CA ALA A 21 51.61 -17.01 -31.98
C ALA A 21 52.49 -16.42 -30.87
N GLU A 22 52.29 -16.87 -29.63
CA GLU A 22 52.99 -16.34 -28.45
C GLU A 22 54.51 -16.34 -28.58
N GLN A 23 55.07 -17.31 -29.30
CA GLN A 23 56.52 -17.46 -29.56
C GLN A 23 57.12 -16.32 -30.40
N LEU A 24 56.29 -15.57 -31.14
CA LEU A 24 56.71 -14.39 -31.91
C LEU A 24 56.93 -13.18 -31.01
N CYS A 25 56.35 -13.17 -29.80
CA CYS A 25 56.55 -12.14 -28.80
C CYS A 25 57.68 -12.54 -27.83
N ASP A 26 58.48 -11.57 -27.38
CA ASP A 26 59.53 -11.81 -26.39
C ASP A 26 58.92 -12.14 -25.02
N ALA A 27 59.20 -13.36 -24.52
CA ALA A 27 58.71 -13.83 -23.23
C ALA A 27 59.16 -12.95 -22.05
N SER A 28 60.34 -12.31 -22.13
CA SER A 28 60.84 -11.41 -21.08
C SER A 28 60.03 -10.12 -20.99
N SER A 29 59.39 -9.73 -22.09
CA SER A 29 58.51 -8.55 -22.19
C SER A 29 57.05 -8.85 -21.86
N ARG A 30 56.71 -10.12 -21.59
CA ARG A 30 55.32 -10.52 -21.31
C ARG A 30 54.85 -9.82 -20.03
N PRO A 31 53.77 -9.02 -20.08
CA PRO A 31 53.27 -8.35 -18.90
C PRO A 31 52.75 -9.37 -17.88
N GLN A 32 53.01 -9.10 -16.61
CA GLN A 32 52.51 -9.94 -15.53
C GLN A 32 50.99 -9.86 -15.45
N ALA A 33 50.34 -11.01 -15.30
CA ALA A 33 48.90 -11.08 -15.08
C ALA A 33 48.53 -10.27 -13.82
N SER A 34 47.61 -9.34 -13.97
CA SER A 34 47.12 -8.50 -12.88
C SER A 34 45.64 -8.74 -12.66
N VAL A 35 45.28 -8.84 -11.38
CA VAL A 35 43.88 -8.96 -10.95
C VAL A 35 43.49 -7.64 -10.32
N VAL A 36 42.43 -7.02 -10.84
CA VAL A 36 41.92 -5.76 -10.30
C VAL A 36 40.46 -5.91 -9.89
N ARG A 37 40.10 -5.27 -8.78
CA ARG A 37 38.73 -5.22 -8.30
C ARG A 37 37.89 -4.37 -9.26
N CYS A 38 36.69 -4.85 -9.57
CA CYS A 38 35.67 -4.09 -10.28
C CYS A 38 34.38 -4.04 -9.45
N ASN A 39 33.44 -3.17 -9.83
CA ASN A 39 32.22 -2.91 -9.07
C ASN A 39 32.50 -2.46 -7.63
N THR A 40 33.53 -1.62 -7.46
CA THR A 40 33.96 -1.09 -6.17
C THR A 40 33.03 -0.02 -5.63
N HIS A 41 32.24 0.62 -6.50
CA HIS A 41 31.20 1.54 -6.09
C HIS A 41 29.93 0.79 -5.68
N PRO A 42 29.21 1.29 -4.66
CA PRO A 42 27.89 0.76 -4.34
C PRO A 42 26.98 0.81 -5.57
N CYS A 43 26.13 -0.19 -5.75
CA CYS A 43 25.12 -0.12 -6.80
C CYS A 43 24.18 1.07 -6.50
N PRO A 44 23.65 1.76 -7.53
CA PRO A 44 22.67 2.81 -7.30
C PRO A 44 21.38 2.22 -6.70
N PHE A 45 20.64 3.06 -5.98
CA PHE A 45 19.31 2.69 -5.49
C PHE A 45 18.35 2.48 -6.66
N LYS A 46 17.53 1.43 -6.58
CA LYS A 46 16.46 1.14 -7.54
C LYS A 46 15.22 0.65 -6.83
N TRP A 47 14.08 0.80 -7.51
CA TRP A 47 12.81 0.28 -7.01
C TRP A 47 12.78 -1.24 -7.15
N TYR A 48 12.54 -1.91 -6.03
CA TYR A 48 12.19 -3.32 -5.98
C TYR A 48 10.71 -3.47 -5.68
N VAL A 49 10.06 -4.31 -6.47
CA VAL A 49 8.62 -4.50 -6.45
C VAL A 49 8.37 -5.96 -6.12
N GLY A 50 7.66 -6.20 -5.02
CA GLY A 50 7.23 -7.53 -4.62
C GLY A 50 5.93 -7.96 -5.29
N GLU A 51 5.55 -9.20 -4.99
CA GLU A 51 4.29 -9.77 -5.45
C GLU A 51 3.07 -9.08 -4.85
N TRP A 52 1.95 -9.18 -5.57
CA TRP A 52 0.66 -8.73 -5.06
C TRP A 52 0.13 -9.68 -3.98
N SER A 53 -0.41 -9.10 -2.93
CA SER A 53 -1.19 -9.82 -1.92
C SER A 53 -2.49 -10.35 -2.52
N ALA A 54 -3.13 -11.27 -1.79
CA ALA A 54 -4.50 -11.66 -2.07
C ALA A 54 -5.42 -10.43 -2.04
N CYS A 55 -6.49 -10.47 -2.84
CA CYS A 55 -7.47 -9.39 -2.80
C CYS A 55 -8.14 -9.35 -1.42
N SER A 56 -8.37 -8.14 -0.88
CA SER A 56 -9.05 -7.96 0.41
C SER A 56 -10.49 -8.47 0.42
N ALA A 57 -11.09 -8.62 -0.75
CA ALA A 57 -12.45 -9.13 -0.94
C ALA A 57 -12.47 -10.10 -2.12
N THR A 58 -13.39 -11.05 -2.09
CA THR A 58 -13.61 -11.95 -3.22
C THR A 58 -14.61 -11.39 -4.21
N CYS A 59 -15.52 -10.51 -3.79
CA CYS A 59 -16.52 -9.80 -4.61
C CYS A 59 -16.81 -8.43 -3.98
N GLY A 60 -17.55 -7.57 -4.68
CA GLY A 60 -18.03 -6.27 -4.18
C GLY A 60 -16.99 -5.15 -4.18
N GLY A 61 -15.85 -5.35 -4.85
CA GLY A 61 -14.73 -4.43 -4.87
C GLY A 61 -13.81 -4.61 -3.66
N GLY A 62 -12.53 -4.87 -3.94
CA GLY A 62 -11.46 -4.97 -2.96
C GLY A 62 -10.19 -4.29 -3.43
N VAL A 63 -9.16 -4.34 -2.59
CA VAL A 63 -7.83 -3.81 -2.90
C VAL A 63 -6.82 -4.91 -2.64
N ARG A 64 -5.85 -5.06 -3.55
CA ARG A 64 -4.63 -5.84 -3.33
C ARG A 64 -3.45 -4.89 -3.24
N SER A 65 -2.52 -5.22 -2.38
CA SER A 65 -1.33 -4.43 -2.06
C SER A 65 -0.06 -5.18 -2.43
N ARG A 66 1.05 -4.48 -2.64
CA ARG A 66 2.36 -5.10 -2.81
C ARG A 66 3.45 -4.27 -2.15
N ARG A 67 4.57 -4.92 -1.84
CA ARG A 67 5.76 -4.24 -1.33
C ARG A 67 6.43 -3.47 -2.47
N VAL A 68 6.75 -2.20 -2.23
CA VAL A 68 7.55 -1.35 -3.13
C VAL A 68 8.61 -0.67 -2.27
N VAL A 69 9.88 -0.96 -2.51
CA VAL A 69 11.00 -0.44 -1.71
C VAL A 69 12.08 0.15 -2.61
N CYS A 70 12.64 1.27 -2.21
CA CYS A 70 13.82 1.84 -2.83
C CYS A 70 15.04 1.25 -2.11
N ALA A 71 15.83 0.41 -2.76
CA ALA A 71 16.96 -0.25 -2.12
C ALA A 71 18.10 -0.49 -3.12
N ARG A 72 19.28 -0.85 -2.60
CA ARG A 72 20.42 -1.27 -3.43
C ARG A 72 20.31 -2.73 -3.85
N SER A 73 19.80 -3.58 -2.99
CA SER A 73 19.56 -5.01 -3.23
C SER A 73 18.13 -5.42 -2.85
N ALA A 74 17.58 -6.42 -3.53
CA ALA A 74 16.20 -6.89 -3.28
C ALA A 74 16.06 -7.68 -1.98
N ASN A 75 17.14 -8.39 -1.62
CA ASN A 75 17.14 -9.42 -0.58
C ASN A 75 17.65 -8.89 0.77
N ASP A 76 18.27 -7.71 0.79
CA ASP A 76 18.86 -7.15 1.99
C ASP A 76 18.00 -6.00 2.53
N THR A 77 17.56 -6.15 3.78
CA THR A 77 16.77 -5.14 4.48
C THR A 77 17.61 -3.96 4.93
N THR A 78 18.93 -4.11 5.12
CA THR A 78 19.80 -3.01 5.57
C THR A 78 20.15 -2.01 4.47
N ASP A 79 19.91 -2.38 3.21
CA ASP A 79 20.23 -1.60 2.01
C ASP A 79 19.05 -0.76 1.49
N THR A 80 18.03 -0.52 2.31
CA THR A 80 16.88 0.32 1.97
C THR A 80 17.27 1.81 2.06
N TYR A 81 16.81 2.61 1.10
CA TYR A 81 17.02 4.05 1.11
C TYR A 81 16.20 4.71 2.23
N GLU A 82 16.88 5.49 3.08
CA GLU A 82 16.25 6.30 4.13
C GLU A 82 16.59 7.78 3.93
N PRO A 83 15.59 8.66 3.71
CA PRO A 83 15.81 10.10 3.57
C PRO A 83 16.53 10.69 4.78
N GLY A 84 17.58 11.48 4.55
CA GLY A 84 18.33 12.19 5.60
C GLY A 84 19.43 11.38 6.29
N LYS A 85 19.52 10.06 6.04
CA LYS A 85 20.63 9.22 6.52
C LYS A 85 21.65 8.89 5.45
N SER A 86 21.22 8.82 4.18
CA SER A 86 22.11 8.58 3.05
C SER A 86 22.60 9.88 2.42
N SER A 87 23.91 9.96 2.16
CA SER A 87 24.53 11.05 1.40
C SER A 87 24.35 10.92 -0.12
N GLU A 88 23.94 9.74 -0.60
CA GLU A 88 23.68 9.47 -2.01
C GLU A 88 22.21 9.75 -2.37
N PRO A 89 21.93 10.19 -3.61
CA PRO A 89 20.56 10.34 -4.08
C PRO A 89 19.87 8.97 -4.11
N GLY A 90 18.62 8.94 -3.64
CA GLY A 90 17.78 7.74 -3.66
C GLY A 90 17.25 7.41 -5.06
N CYS A 91 16.13 6.69 -5.11
CA CYS A 91 15.50 6.36 -6.37
C CYS A 91 14.98 7.62 -7.07
N VAL A 92 15.45 7.85 -8.30
CA VAL A 92 15.17 9.06 -9.08
C VAL A 92 13.74 9.08 -9.63
N SER A 93 13.17 7.91 -9.94
CA SER A 93 11.81 7.79 -10.46
C SER A 93 10.76 7.72 -9.34
N PRO A 94 9.50 8.12 -9.61
CA PRO A 94 8.44 7.94 -8.63
C PRO A 94 8.22 6.46 -8.31
N PRO A 95 7.79 6.14 -7.08
CA PRO A 95 7.53 4.76 -6.68
C PRO A 95 6.45 4.13 -7.57
N PRO A 96 6.64 2.88 -8.00
CA PRO A 96 5.58 2.08 -8.61
C PRO A 96 4.34 1.98 -7.70
N ARG A 97 3.17 1.74 -8.30
CA ARG A 97 1.92 1.55 -7.53
C ARG A 97 2.07 0.42 -6.52
N ASN A 98 1.72 0.67 -5.27
CA ASN A 98 1.72 -0.31 -4.19
C ASN A 98 0.33 -0.89 -3.89
N ALA A 99 -0.73 -0.36 -4.50
CA ALA A 99 -2.11 -0.78 -4.35
C ALA A 99 -2.83 -0.77 -5.70
N GLN A 100 -3.77 -1.69 -5.89
CA GLN A 100 -4.67 -1.69 -7.04
C GLN A 100 -6.02 -2.33 -6.70
N PRO A 101 -7.11 -1.92 -7.38
CA PRO A 101 -8.41 -2.52 -7.18
C PRO A 101 -8.44 -3.96 -7.70
N CYS A 102 -9.29 -4.78 -7.09
CA CYS A 102 -9.54 -6.17 -7.46
C CYS A 102 -10.97 -6.57 -7.07
N ALA A 103 -11.40 -7.77 -7.46
CA ALA A 103 -12.74 -8.29 -7.13
C ALA A 103 -13.90 -7.35 -7.51
N GLN A 104 -13.82 -6.72 -8.69
CA GLN A 104 -14.79 -5.72 -9.15
C GLN A 104 -16.20 -6.26 -9.48
N HIS A 105 -16.45 -7.55 -9.31
CA HIS A 105 -17.74 -8.17 -9.62
C HIS A 105 -18.68 -8.11 -8.42
N GLU A 106 -19.98 -8.08 -8.68
CA GLU A 106 -21.00 -8.06 -7.64
C GLU A 106 -21.00 -9.36 -6.83
N CYS A 107 -21.35 -9.25 -5.55
CA CYS A 107 -21.52 -10.41 -4.70
C CYS A 107 -22.85 -11.12 -4.98
N ALA A 108 -22.85 -12.44 -4.86
CA ALA A 108 -24.09 -13.21 -4.85
C ALA A 108 -24.99 -12.75 -3.70
N HIS A 109 -26.28 -12.56 -3.98
CA HIS A 109 -27.26 -12.11 -2.99
C HIS A 109 -28.47 -13.04 -2.95
N TRP A 110 -29.08 -13.14 -1.77
CA TRP A 110 -30.32 -13.89 -1.60
C TRP A 110 -31.49 -13.12 -2.18
N ILE A 111 -32.29 -13.82 -2.99
CA ILE A 111 -33.55 -13.31 -3.50
C ILE A 111 -34.66 -14.10 -2.80
N ALA A 112 -35.65 -13.39 -2.24
CA ALA A 112 -36.80 -14.05 -1.64
C ALA A 112 -37.68 -14.67 -2.75
N GLY A 113 -37.93 -15.97 -2.65
CA GLY A 113 -38.86 -16.66 -3.53
C GLY A 113 -40.31 -16.25 -3.28
N PRO A 114 -41.24 -16.59 -4.20
CA PRO A 114 -42.67 -16.42 -3.96
C PRO A 114 -43.10 -17.20 -2.70
N TRP A 115 -44.05 -16.66 -1.96
CA TRP A 115 -44.68 -17.37 -0.84
C TRP A 115 -45.28 -18.67 -1.36
N SER A 116 -45.00 -19.79 -0.67
CA SER A 116 -45.74 -21.04 -0.90
C SER A 116 -47.23 -20.74 -0.74
N GLY A 117 -48.00 -20.85 -1.82
CA GLY A 117 -49.39 -20.42 -1.88
C GLY A 117 -50.20 -20.90 -0.67
N TYR A 118 -50.97 -19.98 -0.09
CA TYR A 118 -52.03 -20.34 0.84
C TYR A 118 -52.99 -21.30 0.10
N PRO A 119 -53.43 -22.42 0.70
CA PRO A 119 -54.44 -23.26 0.08
C PRO A 119 -55.69 -22.40 -0.13
N GLN A 120 -56.11 -22.24 -1.39
CA GLN A 120 -57.37 -21.58 -1.73
C GLN A 120 -58.53 -22.52 -1.39
N SER A 121 -58.86 -22.66 -0.10
CA SER A 121 -60.22 -23.01 0.28
C SER A 121 -60.99 -21.71 0.45
N SER A 122 -61.87 -21.49 -0.52
CA SER A 122 -63.00 -20.57 -0.50
C SER A 122 -63.55 -20.25 0.90
N SER A 123 -63.86 -18.97 1.12
CA SER A 123 -64.57 -18.38 2.27
C SER A 123 -63.73 -18.09 3.52
N PHE A 124 -63.06 -16.93 3.50
CA PHE A 124 -62.97 -16.12 4.72
C PHE A 124 -63.47 -14.71 4.41
N LYS A 125 -64.64 -14.40 4.97
CA LYS A 125 -65.21 -13.05 4.97
C LYS A 125 -64.19 -12.10 5.58
N GLN A 126 -64.10 -10.92 4.97
CA GLN A 126 -63.25 -9.80 5.35
C GLN A 126 -63.49 -9.43 6.83
N LEU A 127 -62.71 -10.01 7.73
CA LEU A 127 -62.61 -9.52 9.11
C LEU A 127 -61.61 -8.37 9.12
N GLY A 128 -62.04 -7.29 9.77
CA GLY A 128 -61.51 -5.95 9.62
C GLY A 128 -60.00 -5.81 9.81
N SER A 129 -59.50 -4.71 9.26
CA SER A 129 -58.13 -4.21 9.34
C SER A 129 -57.50 -4.36 10.72
N LEU A 130 -56.69 -5.41 10.93
CA LEU A 130 -55.76 -5.48 12.03
C LEU A 130 -54.58 -4.55 11.73
N LYS A 131 -54.49 -3.44 12.50
CA LYS A 131 -53.34 -2.52 12.47
C LYS A 131 -52.05 -3.33 12.64
N ARG A 132 -51.18 -3.29 11.63
CA ARG A 132 -49.79 -3.74 11.71
C ARG A 132 -49.15 -3.06 12.93
N ARG A 133 -48.79 -3.83 13.96
CA ARG A 133 -47.84 -3.33 14.96
C ARG A 133 -46.51 -3.11 14.25
N LYS A 134 -46.03 -1.87 14.29
CA LYS A 134 -44.71 -1.48 13.80
C LYS A 134 -43.70 -2.33 14.58
N ARG A 135 -42.97 -3.20 13.91
CA ARG A 135 -41.87 -3.95 14.51
C ARG A 135 -40.77 -2.93 14.79
N GLU A 136 -40.70 -2.42 16.01
CA GLU A 136 -39.61 -1.56 16.45
C GLU A 136 -38.30 -2.34 16.32
N ARG A 137 -37.34 -1.71 15.64
CA ARG A 137 -35.96 -2.19 15.54
C ARG A 137 -35.43 -2.26 16.98
N PRO A 138 -34.70 -3.32 17.40
CA PRO A 138 -34.07 -3.31 18.71
C PRO A 138 -33.03 -2.18 18.76
N GLU A 139 -33.37 -1.10 19.48
CA GLU A 139 -32.46 -0.02 19.80
C GLU A 139 -31.33 -0.61 20.66
N SER A 140 -30.12 -0.69 20.11
CA SER A 140 -28.96 -1.16 20.84
C SER A 140 -28.70 -0.28 22.08
N PRO A 141 -28.29 -0.83 23.24
CA PRO A 141 -28.06 -0.07 24.47
C PRO A 141 -27.02 1.06 24.34
N LEU A 142 -26.19 1.03 23.30
CA LEU A 142 -25.15 2.03 23.03
C LEU A 142 -25.70 3.37 22.50
N TYR A 143 -26.92 3.41 21.95
CA TYR A 143 -27.50 4.66 21.43
C TYR A 143 -28.08 5.54 22.54
N GLN A 144 -28.61 4.95 23.62
CA GLN A 144 -29.16 5.73 24.74
C GLN A 144 -28.10 6.48 25.55
N THR A 145 -26.87 5.96 25.61
CA THR A 145 -25.76 6.67 26.27
C THR A 145 -25.31 7.91 25.49
N TRP A 146 -25.46 7.93 24.16
CA TRP A 146 -25.08 9.07 23.31
C TRP A 146 -26.02 10.28 23.43
N SER A 147 -27.32 10.05 23.57
CA SER A 147 -28.30 11.14 23.74
C SER A 147 -28.12 11.89 25.07
N LEU A 148 -27.80 11.19 26.17
CA LEU A 148 -27.58 11.81 27.47
C LEU A 148 -26.24 12.58 27.56
N VAL A 149 -25.19 12.09 26.90
CA VAL A 149 -23.90 12.79 26.80
C VAL A 149 -24.05 14.07 25.96
N SER A 150 -24.79 14.01 24.84
CA SER A 150 -25.05 15.16 23.99
C SER A 150 -25.90 16.25 24.67
N ALA A 151 -26.89 15.85 25.47
CA ALA A 151 -27.72 16.79 26.24
C ALA A 151 -26.93 17.49 27.36
N LYS A 152 -26.03 16.78 28.06
CA LYS A 152 -25.14 17.37 29.07
C LYS A 152 -24.07 18.31 28.49
N PHE A 153 -23.64 18.10 27.25
CA PHE A 153 -22.68 18.99 26.59
C PHE A 153 -23.31 20.31 26.13
N ARG A 154 -24.55 20.27 25.62
CA ARG A 154 -25.29 21.48 25.21
C ARG A 154 -25.57 22.43 26.37
N THR A 155 -25.96 21.91 27.53
CA THR A 155 -26.28 22.76 28.70
C THR A 155 -25.04 23.44 29.30
N ARG A 156 -23.87 22.78 29.27
CA ARG A 156 -22.60 23.39 29.71
C ARG A 156 -22.11 24.48 28.75
N LEU A 157 -22.31 24.29 27.45
CA LEU A 157 -21.92 25.29 26.43
C LEU A 157 -22.76 26.57 26.53
N GLU A 158 -24.08 26.45 26.72
CA GLU A 158 -24.97 27.61 26.89
C GLU A 158 -24.67 28.40 28.18
N SER A 159 -24.30 27.70 29.26
CA SER A 159 -23.88 28.34 30.52
C SER A 159 -22.58 29.16 30.38
N CYS A 160 -21.62 28.71 29.58
CA CYS A 160 -20.37 29.43 29.33
C CYS A 160 -20.57 30.66 28.41
N ILE A 161 -21.50 30.58 27.45
CA ILE A 161 -21.81 31.70 26.53
C ILE A 161 -22.52 32.83 27.30
N ALA A 162 -23.43 32.50 28.23
CA ALA A 162 -24.12 33.48 29.07
C ALA A 162 -23.19 34.24 30.03
N LEU A 163 -22.17 33.58 30.58
CA LEU A 163 -21.19 34.22 31.47
C LEU A 163 -20.24 35.19 30.74
N ARG A 164 -19.90 34.92 29.47
CA ARG A 164 -19.09 35.85 28.64
C ARG A 164 -19.86 37.11 28.23
N ALA A 165 -21.18 37.02 28.05
CA ALA A 165 -22.00 38.18 27.70
C ALA A 165 -22.12 39.20 28.85
N LEU A 166 -22.07 38.74 30.11
CA LEU A 166 -22.14 39.62 31.30
C LEU A 166 -20.82 40.34 31.62
N THR A 167 -19.68 39.82 31.16
CA THR A 167 -18.37 40.48 31.35
C THR A 167 -18.08 41.57 30.31
N ASP A 168 -18.71 41.52 29.14
CA ASP A 168 -18.51 42.51 28.06
C ASP A 168 -19.27 43.83 28.32
N SER A 169 -20.35 43.79 29.12
CA SER A 169 -21.17 44.97 29.44
C SER A 169 -20.56 45.91 30.50
N LYS A 170 -19.43 45.55 31.12
CA LYS A 170 -18.76 46.34 32.18
C LYS A 170 -17.42 46.96 31.77
N LEU A 171 -17.03 46.86 30.49
CA LEU A 171 -15.76 47.38 29.95
C LEU A 171 -15.96 48.32 28.75
N ARG A 172 -16.98 49.17 28.81
CA ARG A 172 -17.12 50.32 27.92
C ARG A 172 -17.14 51.61 28.75
N PRO A 173 -16.05 52.40 28.80
CA PRO A 173 -16.18 53.84 29.02
C PRO A 173 -16.83 54.51 27.80
#